data_AF-A0A5N7DGZ1-F1
#
_entry.id   AF-A0A5N7DGZ1-F1
#
_cell.length_a   1.000
_cell.length_b   1.000
_cell.length_c   1.000
_cell.angle_alpha   90.00
_cell.angle_beta   90.00
_cell.angle_gamma   90.00
#
_symmetry.space_group_name_H-M   'P 1'
#
loop_
_entity.id
_entity.type
_entity.pdbx_description
1 polymer ?
#
loop_
_entity_poly.entity_id
_entity_poly.type
_entity_poly.pdbx_seq_one_letter_code
_entity_poly.pdbx_strand_id
1 'polypeptide(L)'
;MSATDPCFSPGSCAMRLQNLDSLSSASKSAVLRSIADDISAVFICISKQLSCGTLSARHTRPIQDFITIKNTERLKQQRLQQDLGRYRQRERRWRAERKWMHRKVEGLVKHSEQIHKQWKVRLERVKGNVNDATRELAAQKWTYELSRSQAEREKALGRETNATLAETNR
;
A
#
# COMPACT_ATOMS: atom_id res chain seq x y z
N MET A 1 32.15 -25.30 -42.03
CA MET A 1 32.21 -26.73 -41.68
C MET A 1 30.98 -27.02 -40.83
N SER A 2 29.92 -27.57 -41.43
CA SER A 2 28.68 -27.92 -40.75
C SER A 2 28.92 -29.13 -39.86
N ALA A 3 28.80 -28.95 -38.55
CA ALA A 3 28.75 -30.06 -37.60
C ALA A 3 27.54 -30.93 -37.98
N THR A 4 27.82 -32.16 -38.41
CA THR A 4 26.79 -33.19 -38.55
C THR A 4 26.28 -33.52 -37.15
N ASP A 5 25.15 -32.93 -36.77
CA ASP A 5 24.37 -33.40 -35.65
C ASP A 5 24.10 -34.90 -35.87
N PRO A 6 24.47 -35.78 -34.92
CA PRO A 6 24.16 -37.19 -35.07
C PRO A 6 22.63 -37.32 -35.13
N CYS A 7 22.15 -37.86 -36.24
CA CYS A 7 20.73 -38.14 -36.45
C CYS A 7 20.31 -39.16 -35.38
N PHE A 8 19.71 -38.67 -34.29
CA PHE A 8 19.22 -39.52 -33.20
C PHE A 8 18.02 -40.30 -33.71
N SER A 9 18.24 -41.54 -34.16
CA SER A 9 17.16 -42.46 -34.42
C SER A 9 16.44 -42.74 -33.10
N PRO A 10 15.13 -42.43 -32.97
CA PRO A 10 14.39 -42.65 -31.74
C PRO A 10 14.39 -44.14 -31.38
N GLY A 11 14.84 -44.46 -30.16
CA GLY A 11 14.82 -45.83 -29.65
C GLY A 11 13.39 -46.37 -29.47
N SER A 12 13.27 -47.69 -29.30
CA SER A 12 11.98 -48.40 -29.17
C SER A 12 10.99 -47.74 -28.19
N CYS A 13 11.46 -47.29 -27.02
CA CYS A 13 10.61 -46.58 -26.06
C CYS A 13 10.06 -45.25 -26.58
N ALA A 14 10.87 -44.48 -27.32
CA ALA A 14 10.46 -43.20 -27.89
C ALA A 14 9.46 -43.39 -29.05
N MET A 15 9.64 -44.44 -29.86
CA MET A 15 8.69 -44.80 -30.92
C MET A 15 7.30 -45.13 -30.37
N ARG A 16 7.21 -45.82 -29.23
CA ARG A 16 5.92 -46.10 -28.58
C ARG A 16 5.17 -44.85 -28.09
N LEU A 17 5.87 -43.72 -27.93
CA LEU A 17 5.26 -42.45 -27.51
C LEU A 17 4.68 -41.64 -28.68
N GLN A 18 4.93 -42.00 -29.94
CA GLN A 18 4.51 -41.20 -31.11
C GLN A 18 2.99 -41.04 -31.26
N ASN A 19 2.21 -42.03 -30.82
CA ASN A 19 0.75 -42.03 -30.96
C ASN A 19 0.03 -41.78 -29.63
N LEU A 20 0.69 -41.11 -28.67
CA LEU A 20 0.13 -40.97 -27.33
C LEU A 20 -1.20 -40.20 -27.34
N ASP A 21 -1.33 -39.17 -28.17
CA ASP A 21 -2.50 -38.30 -28.18
C ASP A 21 -3.79 -39.01 -28.61
N SER A 22 -3.69 -39.98 -29.54
CA SER A 22 -4.82 -40.73 -30.09
C SER A 22 -5.29 -41.90 -29.22
N LEU A 23 -4.58 -42.21 -28.12
CA LEU A 23 -4.91 -43.30 -27.22
C LEU A 23 -5.95 -42.92 -26.15
N SER A 24 -6.74 -43.90 -25.73
CA SER A 24 -7.62 -43.78 -24.55
C SER A 24 -6.81 -43.54 -23.26
N SER A 25 -7.42 -42.96 -22.22
CA SER A 25 -6.74 -42.72 -20.92
C SER A 25 -6.17 -44.01 -20.30
N ALA A 26 -6.90 -45.13 -20.41
CA ALA A 26 -6.46 -46.43 -19.93
C ALA A 26 -5.25 -46.95 -20.73
N SER A 27 -5.29 -46.83 -22.06
CA SER A 27 -4.18 -47.20 -22.94
C SER A 27 -2.95 -46.31 -22.74
N LYS A 28 -3.12 -45.00 -22.54
CA LYS A 28 -2.05 -44.05 -22.18
C LYS A 28 -1.34 -44.51 -20.90
N SER A 29 -2.12 -44.82 -19.87
CA SER A 29 -1.59 -45.29 -18.59
C SER A 29 -0.84 -46.62 -18.72
N ALA A 30 -1.35 -47.55 -19.54
CA ALA A 30 -0.70 -48.84 -19.79
C ALA A 30 0.63 -48.68 -20.56
N VAL A 31 0.67 -47.85 -21.61
CA VAL A 31 1.90 -47.56 -22.38
C VAL A 31 2.95 -46.90 -21.48
N LEU A 32 2.55 -45.89 -20.68
CA LEU A 32 3.48 -45.23 -19.76
C LEU A 32 4.02 -46.18 -18.69
N ARG A 33 3.19 -47.10 -18.20
CA ARG A 33 3.61 -48.12 -17.22
C ARG A 33 4.61 -49.09 -17.84
N SER A 34 4.34 -49.61 -19.04
CA SER A 34 5.27 -50.48 -19.76
C SER A 34 6.61 -49.78 -20.07
N ILE A 35 6.60 -48.49 -20.42
CA ILE A 35 7.83 -47.70 -20.59
C ILE A 35 8.58 -47.56 -19.25
N ALA A 36 7.88 -47.31 -18.16
CA ALA A 36 8.50 -47.23 -16.84
C ALA A 36 9.14 -48.57 -16.42
N ASP A 37 8.49 -49.69 -16.74
CA ASP A 37 9.02 -51.03 -16.47
C ASP A 37 10.30 -51.29 -17.30
N ASP A 38 10.30 -50.93 -18.59
CA ASP A 38 11.49 -51.06 -19.45
C ASP A 38 12.65 -50.20 -18.95
N ILE A 39 12.38 -48.94 -18.57
CA ILE A 39 13.38 -48.06 -17.98
C ILE A 39 13.94 -48.69 -16.70
N SER A 40 13.07 -49.22 -15.83
CA SER A 40 13.49 -49.88 -14.58
C SER A 40 14.37 -51.10 -14.85
N ALA A 41 14.00 -51.95 -15.82
CA ALA A 41 14.80 -53.10 -16.25
C ALA A 41 16.17 -52.66 -16.77
N VAL A 42 16.24 -51.58 -17.55
CA VAL A 42 17.50 -50.99 -18.03
C VAL A 42 18.39 -50.55 -16.87
N PHE A 43 17.85 -49.84 -15.89
CA PHE A 43 18.61 -49.44 -14.69
C PHE A 43 19.13 -50.64 -13.89
N ILE A 44 18.32 -51.70 -13.75
CA ILE A 44 18.73 -52.94 -13.09
C ILE A 44 19.89 -53.59 -13.86
N CYS A 45 19.79 -53.68 -15.18
CA CYS A 45 20.85 -54.24 -16.03
C CYS A 45 22.14 -53.41 -15.94
N ILE A 46 22.05 -52.08 -16.02
CA ILE A 46 23.21 -51.19 -15.85
C ILE A 46 23.86 -51.41 -14.48
N SER A 47 23.07 -51.50 -13.41
CA SER A 47 23.58 -51.76 -12.05
C SER A 47 24.31 -53.10 -11.95
N LYS A 48 23.77 -54.16 -12.58
CA LYS A 48 24.44 -55.46 -12.65
C LYS A 48 25.76 -55.37 -13.41
N GLN A 49 25.78 -54.72 -14.56
CA GLN A 49 27.00 -54.57 -15.37
C GLN A 49 28.05 -53.67 -14.72
N LEU A 50 27.66 -52.69 -13.92
CA LEU A 50 28.56 -51.93 -13.04
C LEU A 50 29.19 -52.84 -11.97
N SER A 51 28.37 -53.68 -11.34
CA SER A 51 28.83 -54.59 -10.26
C SER A 51 29.79 -55.65 -10.79
N CYS A 52 29.60 -56.10 -12.03
CA CYS A 52 30.51 -57.01 -12.72
C CYS A 52 31.79 -56.34 -13.25
N GLY A 53 31.92 -55.02 -13.16
CA GLY A 53 33.05 -54.26 -13.69
C GLY A 53 33.05 -54.06 -15.22
N THR A 54 32.07 -54.61 -15.94
CA THR A 54 31.90 -54.43 -17.39
C THR A 54 31.66 -52.96 -17.76
N LEU A 55 30.84 -52.27 -16.94
CA LEU A 55 30.64 -50.83 -17.02
C LEU A 55 31.40 -50.15 -15.88
N SER A 56 32.00 -49.01 -16.18
CA SER A 56 32.53 -48.06 -15.19
C SER A 56 31.63 -46.83 -15.05
N ALA A 57 31.82 -46.06 -13.97
CA ALA A 57 31.08 -44.83 -13.69
C ALA A 57 31.12 -43.79 -14.82
N ARG A 58 32.13 -43.85 -15.72
CA ARG A 58 32.20 -42.96 -16.89
C ARG A 58 31.07 -43.23 -17.89
N HIS A 59 30.63 -44.48 -18.02
CA HIS A 59 29.59 -44.89 -18.96
C HIS A 59 28.18 -44.50 -18.46
N THR A 60 28.00 -44.37 -17.15
CA THR A 60 26.71 -43.96 -16.54
C THR A 60 26.63 -42.46 -16.26
N ARG A 61 27.69 -41.71 -16.55
CA ARG A 61 27.75 -40.25 -16.34
C ARG A 61 26.60 -39.49 -17.01
N PRO A 62 26.20 -39.76 -18.27
CA PRO A 62 25.08 -39.04 -18.89
C PRO A 62 23.75 -39.21 -18.13
N ILE A 63 23.53 -40.39 -17.55
CA ILE A 63 22.34 -40.69 -16.74
C ILE A 63 22.39 -39.89 -15.42
N GLN A 64 23.56 -39.86 -14.78
CA GLN A 64 23.78 -39.08 -13.56
C GLN A 64 23.58 -37.58 -13.80
N ASP A 65 24.08 -37.06 -14.93
CA ASP A 65 23.94 -35.66 -15.32
C ASP A 65 22.44 -35.31 -15.53
N PHE A 66 21.69 -36.17 -16.22
CA PHE A 66 20.24 -35.99 -16.40
C PHE A 66 19.47 -35.97 -15.07
N ILE A 67 19.76 -36.90 -14.16
CA ILE A 67 19.14 -36.93 -12.82
C ILE A 67 19.47 -35.64 -12.05
N THR A 68 20.70 -35.16 -12.16
CA THR A 68 21.15 -33.94 -11.49
C THR A 68 20.41 -32.71 -12.02
N ILE A 69 20.29 -32.56 -13.33
CA ILE A 69 19.55 -31.47 -13.97
C ILE A 69 18.10 -31.44 -13.48
N LYS A 70 17.40 -32.58 -13.52
CA LYS A 70 16.00 -32.68 -13.08
C LYS A 70 15.83 -32.33 -11.60
N ASN A 71 16.76 -32.75 -10.75
CA ASN A 71 16.74 -32.39 -9.33
C ASN A 71 16.96 -30.89 -9.11
N THR A 72 17.88 -30.27 -9.85
CA THR A 72 18.10 -28.81 -9.75
C THR A 72 16.89 -28.01 -10.22
N GLU A 73 16.20 -28.43 -11.28
CA GLU A 73 14.96 -27.79 -11.75
C GLU A 73 13.85 -27.90 -10.71
N ARG A 74 13.64 -29.09 -10.14
CA ARG A 74 12.65 -29.31 -9.07
C ARG A 74 12.92 -28.41 -7.86
N LEU A 75 14.18 -28.30 -7.43
CA LEU A 75 14.58 -27.44 -6.31
C LEU A 75 14.35 -25.95 -6.63
N LYS A 76 14.68 -25.52 -7.86
CA LYS A 76 14.39 -24.14 -8.32
C LYS A 76 12.89 -23.86 -8.29
N GLN A 77 12.08 -24.78 -8.78
CA GLN A 77 10.63 -24.64 -8.79
C GLN A 77 10.05 -24.56 -7.37
N GLN A 78 10.55 -25.39 -6.45
CA GLN A 78 10.14 -25.36 -5.06
C GLN A 78 10.51 -24.03 -4.36
N ARG A 79 11.72 -23.51 -4.60
CA ARG A 79 12.14 -22.20 -4.09
C ARG A 79 11.25 -21.08 -4.64
N LEU A 80 10.96 -21.10 -5.94
CA LEU A 80 10.08 -20.11 -6.57
C LEU A 80 8.68 -20.11 -5.93
N GLN A 81 8.11 -21.30 -5.68
CA GLN A 81 6.81 -21.41 -5.01
C GLN A 81 6.83 -20.87 -3.57
N GLN A 82 7.90 -21.15 -2.82
CA GLN A 82 8.07 -20.59 -1.48
C GLN A 82 8.19 -19.07 -1.52
N ASP A 83 8.92 -18.52 -2.47
CA ASP A 83 9.08 -17.08 -2.64
C ASP A 83 7.76 -16.41 -3.00
N LEU A 84 6.98 -16.99 -3.92
CA LEU A 84 5.62 -16.53 -4.22
C LEU A 84 4.72 -16.54 -2.97
N GLY A 85 4.83 -17.57 -2.14
CA GLY A 85 4.14 -17.62 -0.85
C GLY A 85 4.53 -16.46 0.08
N ARG A 86 5.84 -16.19 0.19
CA ARG A 86 6.38 -15.07 0.98
C ARG A 86 5.89 -13.72 0.46
N TYR A 87 5.91 -13.49 -0.85
CA TYR A 87 5.41 -12.25 -1.46
C TYR A 87 3.93 -12.04 -1.20
N ARG A 88 3.08 -13.07 -1.39
CA ARG A 88 1.65 -12.99 -1.06
C ARG A 88 1.42 -12.66 0.41
N GLN A 89 2.21 -13.23 1.31
CA GLN A 89 2.07 -12.94 2.74
C GLN A 89 2.49 -11.51 3.10
N ARG A 90 3.56 -10.98 2.50
CA ARG A 90 3.96 -9.58 2.66
C ARG A 90 2.90 -8.64 2.12
N GLU A 91 2.36 -8.94 0.93
CA GLU A 91 1.31 -8.12 0.31
C GLU A 91 0.07 -8.03 1.21
N ARG A 92 -0.37 -9.16 1.80
CA ARG A 92 -1.47 -9.17 2.77
C ARG A 92 -1.19 -8.27 3.98
N ARG A 93 0.03 -8.33 4.53
CA ARG A 93 0.46 -7.46 5.65
C ARG A 93 0.42 -5.99 5.25
N TRP A 94 0.99 -5.64 4.10
CA TRP A 94 0.98 -4.26 3.58
C TRP A 94 -0.43 -3.72 3.35
N ARG A 95 -1.36 -4.54 2.84
CA ARG A 95 -2.76 -4.13 2.70
C ARG A 95 -3.41 -3.85 4.06
N ALA A 96 -3.13 -4.69 5.06
CA ALA A 96 -3.64 -4.50 6.41
C ALA A 96 -3.08 -3.22 7.06
N GLU A 97 -1.77 -2.99 6.94
CA GLU A 97 -1.10 -1.78 7.40
C GLU A 97 -1.64 -0.52 6.72
N ARG A 98 -1.79 -0.53 5.39
CA ARG A 98 -2.40 0.59 4.65
C ARG A 98 -3.81 0.90 5.15
N LYS A 99 -4.63 -0.13 5.35
CA LYS A 99 -6.01 0.06 5.85
C LYS A 99 -6.02 0.63 7.26
N TRP A 100 -5.11 0.15 8.13
CA TRP A 100 -4.95 0.68 9.48
C TRP A 100 -4.51 2.15 9.47
N MET A 101 -3.51 2.48 8.65
CA MET A 101 -2.99 3.83 8.51
C MET A 101 -4.03 4.80 7.94
N HIS A 102 -4.80 4.36 6.94
CA HIS A 102 -5.91 5.15 6.40
C HIS A 102 -6.95 5.49 7.47
N ARG A 103 -7.37 4.52 8.28
CA ARG A 103 -8.30 4.73 9.40
C ARG A 103 -7.73 5.69 10.45
N LYS A 104 -6.43 5.60 10.74
CA LYS A 104 -5.76 6.52 11.68
C LYS A 104 -5.78 7.95 11.16
N VAL A 105 -5.41 8.15 9.90
CA VAL A 105 -5.44 9.48 9.26
C VAL A 105 -6.86 10.04 9.22
N GLU A 106 -7.84 9.23 8.82
CA GLU A 106 -9.25 9.64 8.80
C GLU A 106 -9.72 10.08 10.19
N GLY A 107 -9.36 9.35 11.24
CA GLY A 107 -9.66 9.71 12.62
C GLY A 107 -9.05 11.05 13.03
N LEU A 108 -7.79 11.30 12.67
CA LEU A 108 -7.11 12.58 12.94
C LEU A 108 -7.77 13.75 12.20
N VAL A 109 -8.13 13.56 10.92
CA VAL A 109 -8.81 14.58 10.11
C VAL A 109 -10.16 14.93 10.75
N LYS A 110 -11.00 13.94 11.09
CA LYS A 110 -12.28 14.17 11.75
C LYS A 110 -12.13 14.93 13.07
N HIS A 111 -11.13 14.57 13.87
CA HIS A 111 -10.87 15.26 15.14
C HIS A 111 -10.45 16.72 14.91
N SER A 112 -9.58 16.97 13.93
CA SER A 112 -9.14 18.32 13.57
C SER A 112 -10.30 19.18 13.05
N GLU A 113 -11.20 18.61 12.25
CA GLU A 113 -12.41 19.30 11.76
C GLU A 113 -13.34 19.68 12.92
N GLN A 114 -13.49 18.80 13.91
CA GLN A 114 -14.29 19.07 15.09
C GLN A 114 -13.71 20.22 15.92
N ILE A 115 -12.39 20.21 16.15
CA ILE A 115 -11.68 21.30 16.83
C ILE A 115 -11.84 22.60 16.03
N HIS A 116 -11.64 22.56 14.72
CA HIS A 116 -11.78 23.73 13.86
C HIS A 116 -13.19 24.35 13.95
N LYS A 117 -14.24 23.52 13.92
CA LYS A 117 -15.63 23.97 14.10
C LYS A 117 -15.84 24.65 15.46
N GLN A 118 -15.30 24.07 16.54
CA GLN A 118 -15.40 24.67 17.88
C GLN A 118 -14.67 26.02 17.97
N TRP A 119 -13.47 26.11 17.39
CA TRP A 119 -12.73 27.36 17.32
C TRP A 119 -13.46 28.43 16.52
N LYS A 120 -14.07 28.06 15.40
CA LYS A 120 -14.87 28.98 14.58
C LYS A 120 -16.02 29.59 15.36
N VAL A 121 -16.77 28.77 16.12
CA VAL A 121 -17.86 29.25 16.98
C VAL A 121 -17.34 30.19 18.07
N ARG A 122 -16.21 29.87 18.70
CA ARG A 122 -15.58 30.75 19.70
C ARG A 122 -15.15 32.08 19.09
N LEU A 123 -14.57 32.05 17.89
CA LEU A 123 -14.13 33.25 17.19
C LEU A 123 -15.30 34.17 16.85
N GLU A 124 -16.42 33.62 16.33
CA GLU A 124 -17.62 34.40 16.03
C GLU A 124 -18.22 35.04 17.30
N ARG A 125 -18.21 34.32 18.43
CA ARG A 125 -18.64 34.87 19.72
C ARG A 125 -17.76 36.04 20.15
N VAL A 126 -16.44 35.87 20.11
CA VAL A 126 -15.50 36.94 20.48
C VAL A 126 -15.67 38.15 19.57
N LYS A 127 -15.82 37.94 18.26
CA LYS A 127 -16.09 38.99 17.29
C LYS A 127 -17.38 39.74 17.60
N GLY A 128 -18.45 39.04 17.97
CA GLY A 128 -19.71 39.64 18.43
C GLY A 128 -19.49 40.53 19.65
N ASN A 129 -18.88 40.00 20.70
CA ASN A 129 -18.60 40.75 21.93
C ASN A 129 -17.77 42.02 21.68
N VAL A 130 -16.75 41.94 20.81
CA VAL A 130 -15.92 43.10 20.45
C VAL A 130 -16.75 44.16 19.73
N ASN A 131 -17.63 43.76 18.81
CA ASN A 131 -18.50 44.68 18.10
C ASN A 131 -19.49 45.37 19.05
N ASP A 132 -20.06 44.63 20.00
CA ASP A 132 -20.99 45.17 20.99
C ASP A 132 -20.28 46.14 21.94
N ALA A 133 -19.11 45.76 22.47
CA ALA A 133 -18.29 46.65 23.29
C ALA A 133 -17.88 47.94 22.54
N THR A 134 -17.60 47.82 21.23
CA THR A 134 -17.29 48.99 20.39
C THR A 134 -18.49 49.92 20.24
N ARG A 135 -19.71 49.38 20.10
CA ARG A 135 -20.95 50.17 20.04
C ARG A 135 -21.25 50.85 21.37
N GLU A 136 -21.10 50.14 22.48
CA GLU A 136 -21.28 50.70 23.82
C GLU A 136 -20.29 51.85 24.08
N LEU A 137 -19.02 51.66 23.72
CA LEU A 137 -18.00 52.70 23.85
C LEU A 137 -18.34 53.94 23.00
N ALA A 138 -18.83 53.75 21.78
CA ALA A 138 -19.27 54.85 20.91
C ALA A 138 -20.47 55.60 21.51
N ALA A 139 -21.45 54.88 22.06
CA ALA A 139 -22.61 55.48 22.73
C ALA A 139 -22.20 56.28 23.96
N GLN A 140 -21.30 55.73 24.79
CA GLN A 140 -20.76 56.43 25.96
C GLN A 140 -20.03 57.71 25.57
N LYS A 141 -19.16 57.66 24.55
CA LYS A 141 -18.47 58.85 24.02
C LYS A 141 -19.47 59.93 23.59
N TRP A 142 -20.51 59.54 22.85
CA TRP A 142 -21.57 60.47 22.44
C TRP A 142 -22.27 61.12 23.62
N THR A 143 -22.67 60.34 24.63
CA THR A 143 -23.32 60.89 25.83
C THR A 143 -22.41 61.85 26.59
N TYR A 144 -21.13 61.51 26.71
CA TYR A 144 -20.13 62.36 27.35
C TYR A 144 -19.94 63.69 26.60
N GLU A 145 -19.81 63.64 25.27
CA GLU A 145 -19.71 64.84 24.43
C GLU A 145 -20.96 65.72 24.56
N LEU A 146 -22.16 65.14 24.58
CA LEU A 146 -23.41 65.87 24.75
C LEU A 146 -23.45 66.60 26.10
N SER A 147 -23.16 65.90 27.21
CA SER A 147 -23.12 66.48 28.55
C SER A 147 -22.05 67.57 28.67
N ARG A 148 -20.89 67.38 28.03
CA ARG A 148 -19.82 68.38 27.98
C ARG A 148 -20.28 69.65 27.26
N SER A 149 -20.90 69.52 26.08
CA SER A 149 -21.43 70.67 25.34
C SER A 149 -22.55 71.40 26.08
N GLN A 150 -23.41 70.67 26.81
CA GLN A 150 -24.43 71.28 27.68
C GLN A 150 -23.79 72.09 28.81
N ALA A 151 -22.82 71.52 29.53
CA ALA A 151 -22.10 72.22 30.60
C ALA A 151 -21.32 73.45 30.08
N GLU A 152 -20.76 73.39 28.87
CA GLU A 152 -20.11 74.54 28.23
C GLU A 152 -21.12 75.65 27.89
N ARG A 153 -22.33 75.31 27.40
CA ARG A 153 -23.42 76.27 27.15
C ARG A 153 -23.93 76.93 28.43
N GLU A 154 -24.14 76.14 29.49
CA GLU A 154 -24.56 76.68 30.79
C GLU A 154 -23.54 77.66 31.37
N LYS A 155 -22.24 77.35 31.24
CA LYS A 155 -21.16 78.26 31.64
C LYS A 155 -21.14 79.56 30.82
N ALA A 156 -21.44 79.49 29.51
CA ALA A 156 -21.51 80.67 28.66
C ALA A 156 -22.69 81.57 29.04
N LEU A 157 -23.90 81.00 29.20
CA LEU A 157 -25.10 81.71 29.65
C LEU A 157 -24.92 82.32 31.05
N GLY A 158 -24.26 81.61 31.97
CA GLY A 158 -23.90 82.13 33.28
C GLY A 158 -22.91 83.30 33.22
N ARG A 159 -22.04 83.39 32.21
CA ARG A 159 -21.14 84.55 32.02
C ARG A 159 -21.86 85.74 31.37
N GLU A 160 -22.76 85.50 30.42
CA GLU A 160 -23.56 86.55 29.78
C GLU A 160 -24.54 87.23 30.73
N THR A 161 -25.19 86.45 31.62
CA THR A 161 -26.06 86.98 32.69
C THR A 161 -25.28 87.81 33.70
N ASN A 162 -24.05 87.42 34.04
CA ASN A 162 -23.17 88.20 34.91
C ASN A 162 -22.62 89.47 34.23
N ALA A 163 -22.38 89.45 32.91
CA ALA A 163 -21.95 90.62 32.14
C ALA A 163 -23.08 91.68 31.99
N THR A 164 -24.31 91.23 31.74
CA THR A 164 -25.49 92.11 31.63
C THR A 164 -25.89 92.74 32.98
N LEU A 165 -25.71 92.02 34.10
CA LEU A 165 -25.84 92.58 35.47
C LEU A 165 -24.74 93.59 35.83
N ALA A 166 -23.56 93.48 35.22
CA ALA A 166 -22.47 94.43 35.42
C ALA A 166 -22.63 95.71 34.57
N GLU A 167 -23.25 95.62 33.39
CA GLU A 167 -23.56 96.78 32.54
C GLU A 167 -24.78 97.58 33.02
N THR A 168 -25.75 96.95 33.69
CA THR A 168 -26.92 97.62 34.26
C THR A 168 -26.64 98.34 35.60
N ASN A 169 -25.49 98.11 36.21
CA ASN A 169 -25.04 98.73 37.46
C ASN A 169 -23.92 99.79 37.27
N ARG A 170 -23.75 100.31 36.05
CA ARG A 170 -22.92 101.48 35.74
C ARG A 170 -23.80 102.65 35.30
#